data_AF-A0A564TXT3-F1
#
_entry.id   AF-A0A564TXT3-F1
#
_cell.length_a   1.000
_cell.length_b   1.000
_cell.length_c   1.000
_cell.angle_alpha   90.00
_cell.angle_beta   90.00
_cell.angle_gamma   90.00
#
_symmetry.space_group_name_H-M   'P 1'
#
loop_
_entity.id
_entity.type
_entity.pdbx_description
1 polymer ?
#
loop_
_entity_poly.entity_id
_entity_poly.type
_entity_poly.pdbx_seq_one_letter_code
_entity_poly.pdbx_strand_id
1 'polypeptide(L)'
;MLTTLAAPAFAKTWHIEDGNITVKAGETKGTNKVSQGANQEVEDTDTIITNREDKASSNTVTIDAGSDKVEVTLQDVNIKADSGSALTSKGDVTLTLKGDNSFTGGISGNSSYDLSGISSSGSLTISGGETDSLTAQGGSGENGGDGIFSFGRVAISGGTVNATGGVGSSRNGGSGIYSSNSSVTISGGTVNAAGGNGNFSGGCGIYNSGSLIISDGTVNATGGNGKDGYGGYGISSSDVAISGGTVNANGGDSKDGYGGNGISSSSGVAISDGTVNANGGDSKNGSGGSGIFSFDRVAAISGGTVNANGGNGGSGDGIRSFAPVAISGGAVTANGGSGNSSGGNGIYSRNDIDLSGSLELTAKAGSPNGKALSQKGSELDLDTIKDKLGPGAKVTATDADGKVIDQIPIPRPVEPEESSSSSDGGSAAPSAPAFSLPGLTVTDKDGQRISYTSTQSGNTLTVCVGRLTASFRISLAALRQLRAEGIETITFQTVLCSTTLSVDELLAMGGEDAEAVLTHRFTDSSLTVG
;
A
#
# COMPACT_ATOMS: atom_id res chain seq x y z
N MET A 1 6.22 -27.03 -52.74
CA MET A 1 6.21 -26.13 -51.57
C MET A 1 5.13 -26.66 -50.65
N LEU A 2 5.51 -27.48 -49.66
CA LEU A 2 4.56 -28.07 -48.72
C LEU A 2 4.26 -27.00 -47.67
N THR A 3 3.15 -26.29 -47.81
CA THR A 3 2.63 -25.45 -46.73
C THR A 3 2.14 -26.39 -45.64
N THR A 4 2.97 -26.62 -44.62
CA THR A 4 2.55 -27.22 -43.35
C THR A 4 1.53 -26.27 -42.74
N LEU A 5 0.24 -26.63 -42.81
CA LEU A 5 -0.78 -25.98 -42.00
C LEU A 5 -0.43 -26.26 -40.53
N ALA A 6 -0.03 -25.22 -39.80
CA ALA A 6 0.03 -25.30 -38.35
C ALA A 6 -1.38 -25.67 -37.85
N ALA A 7 -1.49 -26.80 -37.14
CA ALA A 7 -2.72 -27.13 -36.44
C ALA A 7 -3.01 -26.00 -35.44
N PRO A 8 -4.28 -25.58 -35.27
CA PRO A 8 -4.61 -24.55 -34.30
C PRO A 8 -4.13 -24.99 -32.91
N ALA A 9 -3.41 -24.10 -32.23
CA ALA A 9 -3.03 -24.30 -30.84
C ALA A 9 -4.32 -24.38 -29.99
N PHE A 10 -4.43 -25.40 -29.14
CA PHE A 10 -5.55 -25.58 -28.24
C PHE A 10 -5.07 -25.37 -26.81
N ALA A 11 -5.86 -24.64 -26.02
CA ALA A 11 -5.70 -24.52 -24.57
C ALA A 11 -5.56 -25.92 -23.94
N LYS A 12 -4.41 -26.19 -23.32
CA LYS A 12 -4.16 -27.49 -22.67
C LYS A 12 -3.93 -27.31 -21.17
N THR A 13 -4.51 -28.23 -20.40
CA THR A 13 -4.24 -28.39 -18.98
C THR A 13 -3.04 -29.30 -18.78
N TRP A 14 -2.05 -28.83 -18.02
CA TRP A 14 -0.80 -29.53 -17.74
C TRP A 14 -0.76 -29.94 -16.26
N HIS A 15 -0.70 -31.24 -16.01
CA HIS A 15 -0.72 -31.80 -14.66
C HIS A 15 0.69 -31.97 -14.12
N ILE A 16 1.08 -31.26 -13.06
CA ILE A 16 2.47 -31.22 -12.56
C ILE A 16 3.02 -32.59 -12.14
N GLU A 17 2.15 -33.57 -11.88
CA GLU A 17 2.53 -34.95 -11.56
C GLU A 17 3.21 -35.68 -12.72
N ASP A 18 2.96 -35.29 -13.97
CA ASP A 18 3.51 -35.96 -15.16
C ASP A 18 4.98 -35.59 -15.46
N GLY A 19 5.57 -34.69 -14.67
CA GLY A 19 6.96 -34.28 -14.76
C GLY A 19 7.12 -32.76 -14.75
N ASN A 20 8.38 -32.31 -14.72
CA ASN A 20 8.74 -30.90 -14.81
C ASN A 20 8.11 -30.26 -16.04
N ILE A 21 7.52 -29.07 -15.87
CA ILE A 21 6.88 -28.32 -16.95
C ILE A 21 7.80 -27.16 -17.35
N THR A 22 8.06 -27.01 -18.64
CA THR A 22 8.75 -25.86 -19.21
C THR A 22 7.82 -25.10 -20.14
N VAL A 23 7.61 -23.82 -19.89
CA VAL A 23 6.82 -22.90 -20.72
C VAL A 23 7.77 -21.89 -21.36
N LYS A 24 7.64 -21.67 -22.67
CA LYS A 24 8.40 -20.67 -23.43
C LYS A 24 7.46 -19.76 -24.21
N ALA A 25 7.94 -18.60 -24.63
CA ALA A 25 7.21 -17.80 -25.62
C ALA A 25 7.00 -18.58 -26.92
N GLY A 26 5.79 -18.50 -27.48
CA GLY A 26 5.43 -19.09 -28.76
C GLY A 26 5.99 -18.33 -29.95
N GLU A 27 5.96 -18.97 -31.13
CA GLU A 27 6.29 -18.28 -32.39
C GLU A 27 5.14 -17.35 -32.84
N THR A 28 3.92 -17.69 -32.44
CA THR A 28 2.74 -16.87 -32.66
C THR A 28 2.53 -15.93 -31.47
N LYS A 29 2.24 -14.66 -31.73
CA LYS A 29 1.98 -13.69 -30.66
C LYS A 29 0.79 -14.15 -29.81
N GLY A 30 0.99 -14.21 -28.49
CA GLY A 30 -0.03 -14.62 -27.53
C GLY A 30 -0.15 -16.13 -27.37
N THR A 31 0.78 -16.91 -27.93
CA THR A 31 0.89 -18.35 -27.66
C THR A 31 2.16 -18.64 -26.84
N ASN A 32 2.14 -19.78 -26.16
CA ASN A 32 3.26 -20.37 -25.46
C ASN A 32 3.69 -21.66 -26.18
N LYS A 33 4.94 -22.07 -25.98
CA LYS A 33 5.41 -23.43 -26.25
C LYS A 33 5.63 -24.15 -24.93
N VAL A 34 4.96 -25.28 -24.73
CA VAL A 34 5.02 -26.02 -23.47
C VAL A 34 5.56 -27.42 -23.70
N SER A 35 6.52 -27.84 -22.87
CA SER A 35 7.01 -29.22 -22.79
C SER A 35 6.90 -29.75 -21.36
N GLN A 36 6.81 -31.06 -21.23
CA GLN A 36 6.69 -31.73 -19.93
C GLN A 36 7.47 -33.03 -19.88
N GLY A 37 8.35 -33.17 -18.89
CA GLY A 37 9.22 -34.33 -18.76
C GLY A 37 10.09 -34.52 -20.01
N ALA A 38 10.00 -35.71 -20.63
CA ALA A 38 10.71 -36.04 -21.88
C ALA A 38 9.88 -35.78 -23.16
N ASN A 39 8.68 -35.21 -23.03
CA ASN A 39 7.79 -34.97 -24.16
C ASN A 39 8.23 -33.75 -24.99
N GLN A 40 7.86 -33.75 -26.27
CA GLN A 40 8.16 -32.64 -27.19
C GLN A 40 7.38 -31.37 -26.83
N GLU A 41 7.92 -30.22 -27.24
CA GLU A 41 7.27 -28.92 -27.12
C GLU A 41 6.01 -28.86 -28.01
N VAL A 42 4.91 -28.33 -27.45
CA VAL A 42 3.63 -28.13 -28.13
C VAL A 42 3.19 -26.68 -27.97
N GLU A 43 2.64 -26.09 -29.03
CA GLU A 43 2.09 -24.73 -28.97
C GLU A 43 0.74 -24.72 -28.23
N ASP A 44 0.53 -23.73 -27.37
CA ASP A 44 -0.61 -23.59 -26.45
C ASP A 44 -1.04 -22.13 -26.35
N THR A 45 -2.34 -21.85 -26.37
CA THR A 45 -2.88 -20.48 -26.31
C THR A 45 -3.21 -20.03 -24.90
N ASP A 46 -3.54 -20.97 -24.00
CA ASP A 46 -4.00 -20.70 -22.64
C ASP A 46 -3.41 -21.74 -21.70
N THR A 47 -2.13 -21.58 -21.39
CA THR A 47 -1.40 -22.54 -20.57
C THR A 47 -1.94 -22.54 -19.13
N ILE A 48 -2.60 -23.64 -18.75
CA ILE A 48 -3.06 -23.90 -17.39
C ILE A 48 -2.20 -25.00 -16.78
N ILE A 49 -1.55 -24.71 -15.66
CA ILE A 49 -0.83 -25.70 -14.85
C ILE A 49 -1.68 -26.02 -13.62
N THR A 50 -1.84 -27.31 -13.31
CA THR A 50 -2.64 -27.77 -12.17
C THR A 50 -2.07 -29.03 -11.54
N ASN A 51 -2.48 -29.33 -10.32
CA ASN A 51 -2.42 -30.69 -9.79
C ASN A 51 -3.71 -31.47 -10.13
N ARG A 52 -3.63 -32.80 -10.22
CA ARG A 52 -4.78 -33.71 -10.15
C ARG A 52 -5.08 -34.12 -8.71
N GLU A 53 -4.03 -34.26 -7.91
CA GLU A 53 -4.11 -34.73 -6.54
C GLU A 53 -3.65 -33.63 -5.59
N ASP A 54 -4.27 -33.53 -4.41
CA ASP A 54 -3.92 -32.51 -3.40
C ASP A 54 -2.47 -32.62 -2.88
N LYS A 55 -1.82 -33.77 -3.13
CA LYS A 55 -0.46 -34.04 -2.67
C LYS A 55 0.56 -33.21 -3.45
N ALA A 56 1.47 -32.58 -2.71
CA ALA A 56 2.58 -31.82 -3.30
C ALA A 56 3.46 -32.69 -4.22
N SER A 57 3.74 -32.18 -5.41
CA SER A 57 4.70 -32.74 -6.35
C SER A 57 6.10 -32.21 -6.06
N SER A 58 7.15 -33.00 -6.34
CA SER A 58 8.54 -32.52 -6.33
C SER A 58 9.02 -32.00 -7.69
N ASN A 59 8.21 -32.18 -8.74
CA ASN A 59 8.47 -31.60 -10.06
C ASN A 59 8.34 -30.07 -10.01
N THR A 60 9.09 -29.39 -10.86
CA THR A 60 9.17 -27.92 -10.88
C THR A 60 8.60 -27.33 -12.17
N VAL A 61 8.34 -26.02 -12.11
CA VAL A 61 7.92 -25.22 -13.27
C VAL A 61 9.05 -24.29 -13.69
N THR A 62 9.37 -24.27 -14.98
CA THR A 62 10.32 -23.33 -15.59
C THR A 62 9.61 -22.51 -16.65
N ILE A 63 9.72 -21.19 -16.59
CA ILE A 63 9.13 -20.28 -17.58
C ILE A 63 10.26 -19.48 -18.24
N ASP A 64 10.47 -19.62 -19.54
CA ASP A 64 11.49 -18.88 -20.29
C ASP A 64 10.82 -17.99 -21.33
N ALA A 65 10.50 -16.77 -20.92
CA ALA A 65 9.86 -15.77 -21.77
C ALA A 65 10.85 -15.11 -22.75
N GLY A 66 12.16 -15.26 -22.55
CA GLY A 66 13.17 -14.59 -23.37
C GLY A 66 12.99 -13.07 -23.38
N SER A 67 12.81 -12.49 -24.56
CA SER A 67 12.49 -11.06 -24.76
C SER A 67 11.00 -10.78 -24.90
N ASP A 68 10.17 -11.81 -24.91
CA ASP A 68 8.73 -11.72 -25.09
C ASP A 68 8.00 -11.83 -23.74
N LYS A 69 6.67 -11.76 -23.77
CA LYS A 69 5.81 -11.93 -22.60
C LYS A 69 5.26 -13.36 -22.59
N VAL A 70 5.33 -14.03 -21.44
CA VAL A 70 4.65 -15.31 -21.21
C VAL A 70 3.58 -15.14 -20.13
N GLU A 71 2.40 -15.69 -20.39
CA GLU A 71 1.26 -15.69 -19.49
C GLU A 71 0.89 -17.13 -19.12
N VAL A 72 0.76 -17.41 -17.82
CA VAL A 72 0.44 -18.75 -17.30
C VAL A 72 -0.65 -18.64 -16.26
N THR A 73 -1.66 -19.51 -16.36
CA THR A 73 -2.64 -19.70 -15.30
C THR A 73 -2.18 -20.84 -14.38
N LEU A 74 -2.12 -20.54 -13.09
CA LEU A 74 -1.84 -21.52 -12.03
C LEU A 74 -3.17 -21.86 -11.38
N GLN A 75 -3.56 -23.12 -11.44
CA GLN A 75 -4.81 -23.62 -10.88
C GLN A 75 -4.53 -24.71 -9.87
N ASP A 76 -4.76 -24.47 -8.58
CA ASP A 76 -4.58 -25.48 -7.52
C ASP A 76 -3.20 -26.20 -7.56
N VAL A 77 -2.15 -25.46 -7.92
CA VAL A 77 -0.80 -26.02 -8.07
C VAL A 77 -0.14 -26.20 -6.71
N ASN A 78 0.40 -27.38 -6.39
CA ASN A 78 1.10 -27.67 -5.16
C ASN A 78 2.45 -28.33 -5.45
N ILE A 79 3.53 -27.56 -5.26
CA ILE A 79 4.91 -27.98 -5.49
C ILE A 79 5.73 -27.81 -4.21
N LYS A 80 6.47 -28.86 -3.87
CA LYS A 80 7.54 -28.82 -2.87
C LYS A 80 8.81 -29.36 -3.51
N ALA A 81 9.67 -28.46 -3.97
CA ALA A 81 10.92 -28.83 -4.61
C ALA A 81 11.84 -29.57 -3.62
N ASP A 82 12.54 -30.61 -4.09
CA ASP A 82 13.57 -31.27 -3.27
C ASP A 82 14.81 -30.39 -3.12
N SER A 83 15.11 -29.61 -4.17
CA SER A 83 16.23 -28.66 -4.24
C SER A 83 15.87 -27.50 -5.16
N GLY A 84 16.49 -26.34 -4.95
CA GLY A 84 16.25 -25.17 -5.80
C GLY A 84 14.87 -24.53 -5.59
N SER A 85 14.44 -23.73 -6.57
CA SER A 85 13.13 -23.07 -6.53
C SER A 85 12.04 -23.93 -7.16
N ALA A 86 10.81 -23.85 -6.62
CA ALA A 86 9.66 -24.60 -7.14
C ALA A 86 9.17 -24.05 -8.49
N LEU A 87 9.22 -22.73 -8.66
CA LEU A 87 9.02 -22.06 -9.94
C LEU A 87 10.22 -21.17 -10.25
N THR A 88 10.77 -21.31 -11.46
CA THR A 88 11.79 -20.40 -11.99
C THR A 88 11.28 -19.71 -13.24
N SER A 89 11.60 -18.44 -13.41
CA SER A 89 11.27 -17.70 -14.63
C SER A 89 12.41 -16.83 -15.14
N LYS A 90 12.46 -16.65 -16.46
CA LYS A 90 13.36 -15.74 -17.18
C LYS A 90 12.53 -14.86 -18.11
N GLY A 91 12.87 -13.57 -18.17
CA GLY A 91 12.06 -12.58 -18.88
C GLY A 91 10.79 -12.20 -18.11
N ASP A 92 9.90 -11.45 -18.75
CA ASP A 92 8.71 -10.90 -18.11
C ASP A 92 7.55 -11.91 -18.14
N VAL A 93 7.06 -12.28 -16.96
CA VAL A 93 6.04 -13.31 -16.77
C VAL A 93 4.82 -12.76 -16.06
N THR A 94 3.64 -13.15 -16.54
CA THR A 94 2.36 -12.94 -15.86
C THR A 94 1.81 -14.27 -15.35
N LEU A 95 1.52 -14.32 -14.05
CA LEU A 95 0.88 -15.43 -13.37
C LEU A 95 -0.55 -15.02 -13.00
N THR A 96 -1.51 -15.79 -13.50
CA THR A 96 -2.92 -15.66 -13.14
C THR A 96 -3.29 -16.78 -12.18
N LEU A 97 -3.74 -16.42 -10.99
CA LEU A 97 -4.11 -17.36 -9.94
C LEU A 97 -5.55 -17.84 -10.11
N LYS A 98 -5.73 -19.14 -9.94
CA LYS A 98 -7.00 -19.83 -9.79
C LYS A 98 -6.88 -20.82 -8.63
N GLY A 99 -7.85 -20.80 -7.71
CA GLY A 99 -7.83 -21.69 -6.55
C GLY A 99 -6.59 -21.49 -5.67
N ASP A 100 -6.11 -22.55 -5.03
CA ASP A 100 -5.06 -22.48 -4.01
C ASP A 100 -3.72 -23.00 -4.51
N ASN A 101 -2.78 -22.08 -4.77
CA ASN A 101 -1.47 -22.41 -5.32
C ASN A 101 -0.38 -22.35 -4.23
N SER A 102 0.57 -23.27 -4.23
CA SER A 102 1.63 -23.44 -3.25
C SER A 102 2.95 -23.84 -3.91
N PHE A 103 3.99 -23.05 -3.69
CA PHE A 103 5.34 -23.22 -4.22
C PHE A 103 6.35 -23.15 -3.08
N THR A 104 6.88 -24.30 -2.68
CA THR A 104 7.88 -24.39 -1.61
C THR A 104 9.25 -24.73 -2.21
N GLY A 105 10.21 -23.84 -1.99
CA GLY A 105 11.61 -24.05 -2.36
C GLY A 105 12.24 -25.19 -1.56
N GLY A 106 13.27 -25.80 -2.15
CA GLY A 106 13.94 -26.97 -1.57
C GLY A 106 14.89 -26.64 -0.43
N ILE A 107 15.54 -27.67 0.10
CA ILE A 107 16.46 -27.53 1.24
C ILE A 107 17.89 -27.66 0.74
N SER A 108 18.82 -26.83 1.20
CA SER A 108 20.25 -27.05 0.95
C SER A 108 21.10 -26.88 2.20
N GLY A 109 22.09 -27.76 2.37
CA GLY A 109 23.07 -27.67 3.46
C GLY A 109 24.19 -26.65 3.23
N ASN A 110 24.17 -25.94 2.09
CA ASN A 110 25.20 -24.98 1.68
C ASN A 110 24.60 -23.57 1.55
N SER A 111 25.44 -22.57 1.27
CA SER A 111 25.07 -21.15 1.11
C SER A 111 24.30 -20.83 -0.19
N SER A 112 23.45 -21.73 -0.70
CA SER A 112 22.74 -21.51 -1.97
C SER A 112 21.64 -20.46 -1.81
N TYR A 113 21.58 -19.50 -2.74
CA TYR A 113 20.55 -18.47 -2.81
C TYR A 113 19.35 -18.89 -3.68
N ASP A 114 19.43 -20.02 -4.37
CA ASP A 114 18.40 -20.49 -5.31
C ASP A 114 17.27 -21.27 -4.62
N LEU A 115 17.00 -20.99 -3.35
CA LEU A 115 16.03 -21.73 -2.53
C LEU A 115 14.66 -21.07 -2.51
N SER A 116 14.39 -20.09 -3.37
CA SER A 116 13.14 -19.34 -3.28
C SER A 116 11.92 -20.20 -3.63
N GLY A 117 10.74 -19.87 -3.09
CA GLY A 117 9.51 -20.52 -3.54
C GLY A 117 9.29 -20.26 -5.03
N ILE A 118 9.38 -18.98 -5.40
CA ILE A 118 9.37 -18.48 -6.77
C ILE A 118 10.61 -17.63 -7.01
N SER A 119 11.33 -17.88 -8.10
CA SER A 119 12.50 -17.10 -8.52
C SER A 119 12.32 -16.59 -9.94
N SER A 120 12.61 -15.32 -10.19
CA SER A 120 12.57 -14.72 -11.52
C SER A 120 13.81 -13.89 -11.82
N SER A 121 14.39 -14.09 -13.00
CA SER A 121 15.42 -13.19 -13.53
C SER A 121 14.85 -11.97 -14.28
N GLY A 122 13.54 -11.92 -14.50
CA GLY A 122 12.82 -10.79 -15.11
C GLY A 122 11.73 -10.26 -14.20
N SER A 123 10.71 -9.61 -14.76
CA SER A 123 9.58 -9.09 -13.98
C SER A 123 8.50 -10.14 -13.74
N LEU A 124 7.88 -10.10 -12.57
CA LEU A 124 6.74 -10.91 -12.21
C LEU A 124 5.50 -10.04 -12.05
N THR A 125 4.43 -10.39 -12.78
CA THR A 125 3.09 -9.84 -12.56
C THR A 125 2.18 -10.94 -12.02
N ILE A 126 1.52 -10.69 -10.90
CA ILE A 126 0.63 -11.64 -10.22
C ILE A 126 -0.76 -11.01 -10.11
N SER A 127 -1.77 -11.78 -10.51
CA SER A 127 -3.18 -11.38 -10.46
C SER A 127 -4.06 -12.58 -10.09
N GLY A 128 -5.24 -12.32 -9.52
CA GLY A 128 -6.18 -13.36 -9.09
C GLY A 128 -7.46 -12.74 -8.58
N GLY A 129 -8.53 -13.54 -8.49
CA GLY A 129 -9.77 -13.16 -7.82
C GLY A 129 -9.62 -13.19 -6.29
N GLU A 130 -10.63 -12.70 -5.57
CA GLU A 130 -10.59 -12.59 -4.09
C GLU A 130 -10.37 -13.94 -3.37
N THR A 131 -10.83 -15.03 -3.97
CA THR A 131 -10.69 -16.41 -3.43
C THR A 131 -9.48 -17.16 -3.98
N ASP A 132 -8.73 -16.56 -4.92
CA ASP A 132 -7.56 -17.20 -5.52
C ASP A 132 -6.32 -16.89 -4.67
N SER A 133 -5.50 -17.88 -4.37
CA SER A 133 -4.35 -17.74 -3.48
C SER A 133 -3.04 -18.26 -4.07
N LEU A 134 -1.95 -17.67 -3.60
CA LEU A 134 -0.58 -18.07 -3.89
C LEU A 134 0.21 -18.09 -2.59
N THR A 135 0.73 -19.25 -2.22
CA THR A 135 1.68 -19.43 -1.13
C THR A 135 3.05 -19.71 -1.72
N ALA A 136 4.01 -18.80 -1.54
CA ALA A 136 5.38 -18.95 -1.99
C ALA A 136 6.29 -18.98 -0.77
N GLN A 137 6.87 -20.16 -0.49
CA GLN A 137 7.70 -20.39 0.69
C GLN A 137 9.15 -20.64 0.26
N GLY A 138 10.05 -19.83 0.77
CA GLY A 138 11.48 -20.03 0.65
C GLY A 138 11.96 -21.26 1.43
N GLY A 139 12.90 -21.97 0.85
CA GLY A 139 13.57 -23.11 1.41
C GLY A 139 14.54 -22.76 2.54
N SER A 140 14.87 -23.75 3.38
CA SER A 140 15.81 -23.57 4.49
C SER A 140 17.23 -23.94 4.08
N GLY A 141 18.21 -23.18 4.57
CA GLY A 141 19.64 -23.43 4.32
C GLY A 141 20.54 -22.63 5.26
N GLU A 142 21.82 -22.46 4.93
CA GLU A 142 22.68 -21.54 5.71
C GLU A 142 22.09 -20.13 5.71
N ASN A 143 21.71 -19.68 4.51
CA ASN A 143 20.76 -18.59 4.28
C ASN A 143 19.39 -19.20 3.95
N GLY A 144 18.32 -18.56 4.40
CA GLY A 144 16.98 -18.89 3.93
C GLY A 144 16.75 -18.39 2.50
N GLY A 145 16.04 -19.16 1.68
CA GLY A 145 15.54 -18.69 0.38
C GLY A 145 14.40 -17.69 0.54
N ASP A 146 14.13 -16.86 -0.46
CA ASP A 146 13.02 -15.92 -0.37
C ASP A 146 11.67 -16.61 -0.66
N GLY A 147 10.55 -16.05 -0.20
CA GLY A 147 9.24 -16.51 -0.66
C GLY A 147 9.10 -16.28 -2.17
N ILE A 148 9.18 -15.01 -2.57
CA ILE A 148 9.21 -14.56 -3.96
C ILE A 148 10.47 -13.72 -4.18
N PHE A 149 11.30 -14.14 -5.12
CA PHE A 149 12.47 -13.41 -5.56
C PHE A 149 12.31 -12.97 -7.02
N SER A 150 12.67 -11.73 -7.32
CA SER A 150 12.74 -11.20 -8.68
C SER A 150 13.94 -10.27 -8.84
N PHE A 151 14.69 -10.45 -9.92
CA PHE A 151 15.67 -9.43 -10.35
C PHE A 151 15.00 -8.20 -10.97
N GLY A 152 13.80 -8.37 -11.55
CA GLY A 152 12.99 -7.32 -12.14
C GLY A 152 11.91 -6.79 -11.17
N ARG A 153 10.85 -6.24 -11.77
CA ARG A 153 9.71 -5.68 -11.03
C ARG A 153 8.83 -6.79 -10.48
N VAL A 154 8.28 -6.60 -9.29
CA VAL A 154 7.16 -7.41 -8.78
C VAL A 154 5.89 -6.56 -8.78
N ALA A 155 4.85 -7.00 -9.48
CA ALA A 155 3.56 -6.32 -9.53
C ALA A 155 2.46 -7.26 -9.04
N ILE A 156 1.71 -6.86 -8.01
CA ILE A 156 0.58 -7.62 -7.46
C ILE A 156 -0.68 -6.76 -7.58
N SER A 157 -1.73 -7.34 -8.17
CA SER A 157 -2.99 -6.64 -8.47
C SER A 157 -4.25 -7.29 -7.90
N GLY A 158 -4.15 -8.53 -7.42
CA GLY A 158 -5.28 -9.28 -6.88
C GLY A 158 -4.85 -10.62 -6.28
N GLY A 159 -5.83 -11.36 -5.74
CA GLY A 159 -5.59 -12.60 -5.01
C GLY A 159 -5.04 -12.40 -3.60
N THR A 160 -4.87 -13.53 -2.90
CA THR A 160 -4.14 -13.59 -1.63
C THR A 160 -2.74 -14.16 -1.86
N VAL A 161 -1.70 -13.34 -1.71
CA VAL A 161 -0.30 -13.72 -1.89
C VAL A 161 0.39 -13.85 -0.52
N ASN A 162 0.68 -15.07 -0.11
CA ASN A 162 1.44 -15.42 1.09
C ASN A 162 2.89 -15.73 0.70
N ALA A 163 3.80 -14.79 0.86
CA ALA A 163 5.21 -14.94 0.53
C ALA A 163 6.05 -15.01 1.82
N THR A 164 6.62 -16.18 2.12
CA THR A 164 7.37 -16.39 3.37
C THR A 164 8.80 -16.79 3.06
N GLY A 165 9.76 -16.08 3.65
CA GLY A 165 11.17 -16.41 3.57
C GLY A 165 11.50 -17.67 4.38
N GLY A 166 12.51 -18.40 3.92
CA GLY A 166 13.03 -19.58 4.58
C GLY A 166 13.90 -19.24 5.79
N VAL A 167 14.13 -20.23 6.65
CA VAL A 167 14.96 -20.06 7.85
C VAL A 167 16.44 -20.15 7.50
N GLY A 168 17.22 -19.17 7.96
CA GLY A 168 18.69 -19.18 7.91
C GLY A 168 19.28 -19.92 9.11
N SER A 169 19.70 -21.16 8.90
CA SER A 169 20.18 -22.07 9.95
C SER A 169 21.51 -21.64 10.60
N SER A 170 22.34 -20.85 9.91
CA SER A 170 23.62 -20.34 10.42
C SER A 170 23.84 -18.85 10.12
N ARG A 171 23.08 -18.27 9.19
CA ARG A 171 23.21 -16.87 8.75
C ARG A 171 21.86 -16.16 8.73
N ASN A 172 21.44 -15.67 7.57
CA ASN A 172 20.31 -14.77 7.41
C ASN A 172 19.06 -15.56 7.02
N GLY A 173 17.90 -15.16 7.54
CA GLY A 173 16.62 -15.61 6.99
C GLY A 173 16.38 -15.01 5.60
N GLY A 174 15.60 -15.72 4.78
CA GLY A 174 15.17 -15.20 3.47
C GLY A 174 14.08 -14.15 3.64
N SER A 175 13.88 -13.29 2.63
CA SER A 175 12.80 -12.31 2.65
C SER A 175 11.47 -12.93 2.21
N GLY A 176 10.35 -12.33 2.63
CA GLY A 176 9.04 -12.72 2.07
C GLY A 176 8.99 -12.42 0.58
N ILE A 177 9.15 -11.14 0.24
CA ILE A 177 9.26 -10.66 -1.15
C ILE A 177 10.58 -9.89 -1.30
N TYR A 178 11.38 -10.25 -2.31
CA TYR A 178 12.62 -9.56 -2.65
C TYR A 178 12.65 -9.16 -4.14
N SER A 179 12.71 -7.85 -4.41
CA SER A 179 13.10 -7.30 -5.72
C SER A 179 14.48 -6.65 -5.67
N SER A 180 15.45 -7.16 -6.44
CA SER A 180 16.86 -6.73 -6.29
C SER A 180 17.25 -5.46 -7.04
N ASN A 181 16.60 -5.13 -8.17
CA ASN A 181 17.02 -4.00 -9.01
C ASN A 181 15.86 -3.13 -9.56
N SER A 182 14.63 -3.33 -9.10
CA SER A 182 13.48 -2.63 -9.71
C SER A 182 12.49 -2.12 -8.65
N SER A 183 11.20 -2.16 -8.95
CA SER A 183 10.13 -1.71 -8.07
C SER A 183 9.26 -2.87 -7.62
N VAL A 184 8.60 -2.66 -6.49
CA VAL A 184 7.47 -3.47 -6.05
C VAL A 184 6.22 -2.60 -6.15
N THR A 185 5.19 -3.07 -6.83
CA THR A 185 3.90 -2.38 -6.94
C THR A 185 2.79 -3.28 -6.42
N ILE A 186 2.02 -2.79 -5.45
CA ILE A 186 0.84 -3.47 -4.93
C ILE A 186 -0.36 -2.55 -5.17
N SER A 187 -1.31 -3.03 -5.97
CA SER A 187 -2.46 -2.26 -6.44
C SER A 187 -3.81 -2.87 -6.07
N GLY A 188 -3.79 -3.99 -5.33
CA GLY A 188 -4.98 -4.72 -4.90
C GLY A 188 -4.61 -6.08 -4.29
N GLY A 189 -5.62 -6.80 -3.82
CA GLY A 189 -5.46 -8.10 -3.17
C GLY A 189 -4.98 -8.03 -1.71
N THR A 190 -4.64 -9.19 -1.15
CA THR A 190 -4.03 -9.32 0.17
C THR A 190 -2.61 -9.87 0.00
N VAL A 191 -1.61 -9.18 0.52
CA VAL A 191 -0.19 -9.58 0.46
C VAL A 191 0.33 -9.79 1.87
N ASN A 192 0.61 -11.04 2.22
CA ASN A 192 1.23 -11.43 3.48
C ASN A 192 2.69 -11.79 3.21
N ALA A 193 3.61 -10.87 3.48
CA ALA A 193 5.04 -11.03 3.22
C ALA A 193 5.80 -11.18 4.54
N ALA A 194 6.28 -12.37 4.85
CA ALA A 194 6.98 -12.67 6.10
C ALA A 194 8.44 -13.04 5.86
N GLY A 195 9.35 -12.33 6.51
CA GLY A 195 10.77 -12.69 6.53
C GLY A 195 11.02 -13.94 7.37
N GLY A 196 11.94 -14.77 6.91
CA GLY A 196 12.41 -15.92 7.66
C GLY A 196 13.30 -15.50 8.82
N ASN A 197 13.33 -16.32 9.87
CA ASN A 197 14.25 -16.12 10.98
C ASN A 197 15.69 -16.46 10.58
N GLY A 198 16.66 -15.77 11.15
CA GLY A 198 18.08 -16.09 10.98
C GLY A 198 18.84 -16.08 12.29
N ASN A 199 19.94 -16.82 12.33
CA ASN A 199 20.86 -16.73 13.47
C ASN A 199 21.55 -15.37 13.54
N PHE A 200 21.97 -14.82 12.40
CA PHE A 200 22.59 -13.50 12.35
C PHE A 200 21.57 -12.39 12.11
N SER A 201 20.82 -12.45 11.00
CA SER A 201 19.79 -11.48 10.67
C SER A 201 18.49 -12.16 10.28
N GLY A 202 17.36 -11.64 10.74
CA GLY A 202 16.08 -11.97 10.12
C GLY A 202 16.01 -11.43 8.69
N GLY A 203 15.26 -12.11 7.83
CA GLY A 203 14.91 -11.61 6.50
C GLY A 203 13.82 -10.54 6.59
N CYS A 204 13.68 -9.72 5.55
CA CYS A 204 12.63 -8.69 5.56
C CYS A 204 11.27 -9.28 5.16
N GLY A 205 10.16 -8.64 5.56
CA GLY A 205 8.86 -8.94 4.98
C GLY A 205 8.88 -8.62 3.48
N ILE A 206 9.11 -7.35 3.15
CA ILE A 206 9.33 -6.86 1.79
C ILE A 206 10.68 -6.14 1.73
N TYR A 207 11.56 -6.60 0.84
CA TYR A 207 12.84 -5.95 0.54
C TYR A 207 12.92 -5.56 -0.93
N ASN A 208 13.34 -4.33 -1.20
CA ASN A 208 13.41 -3.79 -2.54
C ASN A 208 14.53 -2.75 -2.68
N SER A 209 15.39 -2.87 -3.68
CA SER A 209 16.43 -1.85 -3.90
C SER A 209 15.92 -0.57 -4.58
N GLY A 210 14.73 -0.58 -5.20
CA GLY A 210 14.14 0.61 -5.82
C GLY A 210 12.94 1.16 -5.04
N SER A 211 11.86 1.50 -5.75
CA SER A 211 10.65 2.11 -5.17
C SER A 211 9.57 1.07 -4.87
N LEU A 212 8.97 1.15 -3.68
CA LEU A 212 7.76 0.44 -3.31
C LEU A 212 6.57 1.39 -3.45
N ILE A 213 5.56 0.96 -4.22
CA ILE A 213 4.32 1.71 -4.42
C ILE A 213 3.15 0.84 -3.97
N ILE A 214 2.36 1.35 -3.03
CA ILE A 214 1.12 0.73 -2.56
C ILE A 214 -0.02 1.72 -2.81
N SER A 215 -0.94 1.36 -3.70
CA SER A 215 -2.10 2.20 -4.04
C SER A 215 -3.42 1.67 -3.51
N ASP A 216 -3.52 0.36 -3.25
CA ASP A 216 -4.70 -0.29 -2.66
C ASP A 216 -4.35 -1.68 -2.12
N GLY A 217 -5.32 -2.38 -1.53
CA GLY A 217 -5.19 -3.73 -0.98
C GLY A 217 -4.81 -3.77 0.49
N THR A 218 -4.56 -4.97 1.01
CA THR A 218 -4.04 -5.20 2.37
C THR A 218 -2.63 -5.76 2.29
N VAL A 219 -1.66 -5.12 2.93
CA VAL A 219 -0.25 -5.55 2.95
C VAL A 219 0.17 -5.80 4.39
N ASN A 220 0.48 -7.04 4.73
CA ASN A 220 1.04 -7.45 6.01
C ASN A 220 2.49 -7.87 5.79
N ALA A 221 3.43 -6.99 6.12
CA ALA A 221 4.86 -7.19 5.91
C ALA A 221 5.58 -7.32 7.26
N THR A 222 6.03 -8.52 7.60
CA THR A 222 6.65 -8.83 8.90
C THR A 222 8.08 -9.29 8.71
N GLY A 223 9.04 -8.60 9.34
CA GLY A 223 10.42 -9.03 9.36
C GLY A 223 10.63 -10.28 10.23
N GLY A 224 11.58 -11.11 9.84
CA GLY A 224 12.00 -12.25 10.65
C GLY A 224 12.88 -11.82 11.83
N ASN A 225 13.01 -12.69 12.82
CA ASN A 225 13.82 -12.42 14.00
C ASN A 225 15.30 -12.76 13.76
N GLY A 226 16.20 -11.93 14.28
CA GLY A 226 17.63 -12.19 14.35
C GLY A 226 18.02 -12.65 15.75
N LYS A 227 18.58 -13.85 15.88
CA LYS A 227 18.94 -14.40 17.20
C LYS A 227 20.07 -13.62 17.87
N ASP A 228 21.19 -13.46 17.15
CA ASP A 228 22.43 -12.87 17.69
C ASP A 228 22.79 -11.53 17.01
N GLY A 229 22.02 -11.08 16.01
CA GLY A 229 22.30 -9.84 15.27
C GLY A 229 21.07 -8.95 15.09
N TYR A 230 20.50 -8.89 13.88
CA TYR A 230 19.49 -7.88 13.52
C TYR A 230 18.12 -8.49 13.25
N GLY A 231 17.07 -7.84 13.74
CA GLY A 231 15.72 -8.09 13.28
C GLY A 231 15.56 -7.65 11.82
N GLY A 232 14.84 -8.44 11.03
CA GLY A 232 14.51 -8.07 9.65
C GLY A 232 13.52 -6.90 9.62
N TYR A 233 13.56 -6.09 8.57
CA TYR A 233 12.59 -5.01 8.40
C TYR A 233 11.21 -5.56 8.01
N GLY A 234 10.13 -4.90 8.44
CA GLY A 234 8.81 -5.18 7.86
C GLY A 234 8.84 -4.85 6.36
N ILE A 235 9.14 -3.59 6.06
CA ILE A 235 9.37 -3.05 4.72
C ILE A 235 10.71 -2.33 4.68
N SER A 236 11.55 -2.66 3.70
CA SER A 236 12.79 -1.93 3.41
C SER A 236 12.90 -1.65 1.92
N SER A 237 12.94 -0.37 1.56
CA SER A 237 12.98 0.09 0.17
C SER A 237 13.91 1.30 -0.02
N SER A 238 14.29 1.63 -1.25
CA SER A 238 14.86 2.96 -1.50
C SER A 238 13.82 4.05 -1.28
N ASP A 239 12.64 3.93 -1.90
CA ASP A 239 11.50 4.83 -1.68
C ASP A 239 10.25 4.05 -1.31
N VAL A 240 9.41 4.66 -0.47
CA VAL A 240 8.10 4.11 -0.11
C VAL A 240 7.02 5.14 -0.38
N ALA A 241 6.06 4.81 -1.25
CA ALA A 241 4.88 5.61 -1.52
C ALA A 241 3.61 4.82 -1.21
N ILE A 242 2.81 5.31 -0.27
CA ILE A 242 1.53 4.72 0.13
C ILE A 242 0.42 5.74 -0.14
N SER A 243 -0.54 5.37 -0.98
CA SER A 243 -1.62 6.25 -1.43
C SER A 243 -3.01 5.67 -1.21
N GLY A 244 -3.11 4.52 -0.56
CA GLY A 244 -4.36 3.83 -0.24
C GLY A 244 -4.11 2.46 0.38
N GLY A 245 -5.20 1.73 0.66
CA GLY A 245 -5.16 0.40 1.26
C GLY A 245 -4.83 0.38 2.76
N THR A 246 -4.54 -0.82 3.27
CA THR A 246 -4.07 -1.06 4.65
C THR A 246 -2.67 -1.67 4.62
N VAL A 247 -1.72 -1.09 5.35
CA VAL A 247 -0.33 -1.53 5.43
C VAL A 247 0.02 -1.79 6.89
N ASN A 248 0.29 -3.04 7.24
CA ASN A 248 0.81 -3.44 8.54
C ASN A 248 2.26 -3.89 8.36
N ALA A 249 3.21 -3.06 8.77
CA ALA A 249 4.64 -3.30 8.60
C ALA A 249 5.30 -3.48 9.98
N ASN A 250 5.71 -4.70 10.30
CA ASN A 250 6.29 -5.04 11.59
C ASN A 250 7.75 -5.44 11.42
N GLY A 251 8.67 -4.75 12.08
CA GLY A 251 10.04 -5.20 12.19
C GLY A 251 10.14 -6.47 13.03
N GLY A 252 11.12 -7.31 12.70
CA GLY A 252 11.46 -8.47 13.50
C GLY A 252 12.30 -8.10 14.71
N ASP A 253 12.30 -8.96 15.71
CA ASP A 253 13.00 -8.73 16.96
C ASP A 253 14.48 -9.13 16.87
N SER A 254 15.26 -8.57 17.78
CA SER A 254 16.62 -8.99 18.08
C SER A 254 16.80 -9.22 19.58
N LYS A 255 17.80 -10.00 19.95
CA LYS A 255 18.21 -10.13 21.35
C LYS A 255 19.25 -9.06 21.75
N ASP A 256 20.35 -9.01 21.01
CA ASP A 256 21.56 -8.26 21.38
C ASP A 256 21.91 -7.12 20.42
N GLY A 257 21.27 -7.06 19.24
CA GLY A 257 21.52 -6.05 18.22
C GLY A 257 20.36 -5.06 18.06
N TYR A 258 19.94 -4.82 16.83
CA TYR A 258 18.87 -3.87 16.53
C TYR A 258 17.61 -4.62 16.13
N GLY A 259 16.47 -4.24 16.71
CA GLY A 259 15.18 -4.61 16.17
C GLY A 259 15.01 -4.01 14.77
N GLY A 260 14.31 -4.72 13.89
CA GLY A 260 14.04 -4.22 12.55
C GLY A 260 13.10 -3.02 12.60
N ASN A 261 13.23 -2.07 11.69
CA ASN A 261 12.21 -1.03 11.50
C ASN A 261 10.92 -1.63 10.91
N GLY A 262 9.78 -1.03 11.22
CA GLY A 262 8.51 -1.33 10.55
C GLY A 262 8.60 -0.98 9.07
N ILE A 263 8.79 0.30 8.76
CA ILE A 263 9.06 0.83 7.42
C ILE A 263 10.41 1.53 7.42
N SER A 264 11.30 1.14 6.51
CA SER A 264 12.62 1.72 6.33
C SER A 264 12.82 2.19 4.89
N SER A 265 13.24 3.43 4.72
CA SER A 265 13.60 4.01 3.43
C SER A 265 14.96 4.68 3.47
N SER A 266 15.81 4.39 2.48
CA SER A 266 17.08 5.12 2.30
C SER A 266 16.88 6.50 1.67
N SER A 267 15.83 6.68 0.87
CA SER A 267 15.46 7.96 0.26
C SER A 267 14.30 8.62 1.02
N GLY A 268 13.03 8.39 0.65
CA GLY A 268 11.88 9.00 1.33
C GLY A 268 10.70 8.07 1.59
N VAL A 269 9.89 8.45 2.58
CA VAL A 269 8.58 7.85 2.85
C VAL A 269 7.51 8.90 2.58
N ALA A 270 6.56 8.60 1.69
CA ALA A 270 5.41 9.43 1.38
C ALA A 270 4.11 8.66 1.64
N ILE A 271 3.26 9.18 2.52
CA ILE A 271 1.94 8.62 2.85
C ILE A 271 0.90 9.70 2.59
N SER A 272 0.07 9.50 1.56
CA SER A 272 -0.96 10.47 1.19
C SER A 272 -2.38 10.04 1.59
N ASP A 273 -2.61 8.74 1.76
CA ASP A 273 -3.88 8.17 2.22
C ASP A 273 -3.69 6.72 2.70
N GLY A 274 -4.77 6.06 3.15
CA GLY A 274 -4.79 4.67 3.62
C GLY A 274 -4.60 4.54 5.13
N THR A 275 -4.49 3.30 5.59
CA THR A 275 -4.17 2.97 7.00
C THR A 275 -2.79 2.33 7.08
N VAL A 276 -1.85 2.93 7.81
CA VAL A 276 -0.48 2.44 7.96
C VAL A 276 -0.19 2.18 9.43
N ASN A 277 0.05 0.93 9.79
CA ASN A 277 0.54 0.52 11.11
C ASN A 277 1.98 0.04 10.96
N ALA A 278 2.94 0.86 11.39
CA ALA A 278 4.36 0.59 11.26
C ALA A 278 4.98 0.42 12.65
N ASN A 279 5.36 -0.81 12.98
CA ASN A 279 5.91 -1.16 14.29
C ASN A 279 7.37 -1.58 14.15
N GLY A 280 8.27 -0.94 14.89
CA GLY A 280 9.64 -1.42 15.05
C GLY A 280 9.67 -2.69 15.89
N GLY A 281 10.60 -3.59 15.58
CA GLY A 281 10.88 -4.78 16.37
C GLY A 281 11.67 -4.44 17.63
N ASP A 282 11.55 -5.30 18.62
CA ASP A 282 12.16 -5.10 19.93
C ASP A 282 13.63 -5.56 19.95
N SER A 283 14.41 -5.01 20.87
CA SER A 283 15.73 -5.52 21.25
C SER A 283 15.93 -5.49 22.76
N LYS A 284 16.26 -6.66 23.33
CA LYS A 284 16.40 -6.82 24.78
C LYS A 284 17.60 -6.04 25.34
N ASN A 285 18.75 -6.19 24.70
CA ASN A 285 20.03 -5.62 25.15
C ASN A 285 20.57 -4.53 24.21
N GLY A 286 19.97 -4.36 23.04
CA GLY A 286 20.39 -3.36 22.06
C GLY A 286 19.33 -2.29 21.82
N SER A 287 19.16 -1.89 20.57
CA SER A 287 18.27 -0.80 20.19
C SER A 287 16.99 -1.32 19.55
N GLY A 288 15.85 -0.72 19.91
CA GLY A 288 14.58 -1.01 19.24
C GLY A 288 14.58 -0.46 17.82
N GLY A 289 13.83 -1.10 16.93
CA GLY A 289 13.58 -0.60 15.59
C GLY A 289 12.69 0.65 15.63
N SER A 290 12.78 1.50 14.62
CA SER A 290 11.82 2.59 14.45
C SER A 290 10.53 2.10 13.80
N GLY A 291 9.39 2.73 14.10
CA GLY A 291 8.15 2.48 13.36
C GLY A 291 8.32 2.84 11.89
N ILE A 292 8.63 4.11 11.62
CA ILE A 292 8.97 4.64 10.29
C ILE A 292 10.36 5.27 10.34
N PHE A 293 11.23 4.90 9.40
CA PHE A 293 12.57 5.43 9.24
C PHE A 293 12.80 5.97 7.81
N SER A 294 13.27 7.22 7.70
CA SER A 294 13.65 7.85 6.42
C SER A 294 15.03 8.51 6.52
N PHE A 295 15.95 8.16 5.62
CA PHE A 295 17.34 8.64 5.68
C PHE A 295 17.54 9.98 4.95
N ASP A 296 17.46 10.03 3.61
CA ASP A 296 17.91 11.21 2.83
C ASP A 296 16.83 12.27 2.54
N ARG A 297 15.58 11.87 2.33
CA ARG A 297 14.46 12.73 1.93
C ARG A 297 13.37 12.75 2.99
N VAL A 298 12.50 13.76 2.83
CA VAL A 298 11.42 14.07 3.76
C VAL A 298 10.56 12.83 4.01
N ALA A 299 10.30 12.54 5.29
CA ALA A 299 9.17 11.70 5.66
C ALA A 299 7.91 12.57 5.59
N ALA A 300 7.10 12.39 4.56
CA ALA A 300 5.94 13.22 4.25
C ALA A 300 4.64 12.46 4.50
N ILE A 301 3.78 12.99 5.38
CA ILE A 301 2.45 12.45 5.65
C ILE A 301 1.43 13.56 5.38
N SER A 302 0.61 13.38 4.35
CA SER A 302 -0.39 14.39 3.96
C SER A 302 -1.83 13.92 4.16
N GLY A 303 -2.06 12.65 4.52
CA GLY A 303 -3.39 12.10 4.74
C GLY A 303 -3.37 10.67 5.30
N GLY A 304 -4.55 10.06 5.41
CA GLY A 304 -4.73 8.71 5.95
C GLY A 304 -4.67 8.62 7.48
N THR A 305 -4.55 7.39 7.97
CA THR A 305 -4.30 7.07 9.39
C THR A 305 -2.94 6.39 9.50
N VAL A 306 -2.02 6.94 10.29
CA VAL A 306 -0.66 6.42 10.46
C VAL A 306 -0.38 6.17 11.94
N ASN A 307 -0.12 4.92 12.31
CA ASN A 307 0.33 4.52 13.63
C ASN A 307 1.77 4.01 13.53
N ALA A 308 2.72 4.82 13.97
CA ALA A 308 4.14 4.52 13.93
C ALA A 308 4.67 4.30 15.36
N ASN A 309 4.99 3.05 15.70
CA ASN A 309 5.44 2.68 17.04
C ASN A 309 6.90 2.20 16.95
N GLY A 310 7.77 2.81 17.74
CA GLY A 310 9.13 2.30 17.92
C GLY A 310 9.13 1.05 18.80
N GLY A 311 10.01 0.11 18.47
CA GLY A 311 10.23 -1.09 19.27
C GLY A 311 10.93 -0.79 20.59
N ASN A 312 10.73 -1.66 21.56
CA ASN A 312 11.40 -1.60 22.84
C ASN A 312 12.90 -1.91 22.69
N GLY A 313 13.71 -1.34 23.57
CA GLY A 313 15.16 -1.26 23.46
C GLY A 313 15.63 0.19 23.42
N GLY A 314 16.93 0.42 23.31
CA GLY A 314 17.44 1.78 23.16
C GLY A 314 16.92 2.46 21.88
N SER A 315 16.45 3.70 21.96
CA SER A 315 16.21 4.57 20.78
C SER A 315 15.21 4.09 19.72
N GLY A 316 14.23 3.25 20.06
CA GLY A 316 13.15 2.87 19.14
C GLY A 316 12.19 4.04 18.92
N ASP A 317 12.41 4.87 17.90
CA ASP A 317 11.58 6.04 17.62
C ASP A 317 10.28 5.66 16.89
N GLY A 318 9.17 6.36 17.14
CA GLY A 318 7.93 6.16 16.36
C GLY A 318 8.17 6.52 14.88
N ILE A 319 8.49 7.79 14.62
CA ILE A 319 8.93 8.29 13.31
C ILE A 319 10.32 8.89 13.47
N ARG A 320 11.27 8.42 12.66
CA ARG A 320 12.66 8.90 12.64
C ARG A 320 13.05 9.35 11.25
N SER A 321 13.60 10.56 11.16
CA SER A 321 14.23 11.01 9.92
C SER A 321 15.55 11.74 10.14
N PHE A 322 16.50 11.51 9.23
CA PHE A 322 17.68 12.35 9.12
C PHE A 322 17.48 13.54 8.17
N ALA A 323 16.37 13.56 7.43
CA ALA A 323 15.84 14.69 6.70
C ALA A 323 14.69 15.35 7.50
N PRO A 324 14.06 16.43 6.98
CA PRO A 324 12.87 16.98 7.60
C PRO A 324 11.74 15.96 7.71
N VAL A 325 10.91 16.09 8.74
CA VAL A 325 9.62 15.38 8.83
C VAL A 325 8.53 16.39 8.50
N ALA A 326 7.65 16.09 7.55
CA ALA A 326 6.54 16.97 7.17
C ALA A 326 5.21 16.24 7.37
N ILE A 327 4.33 16.81 8.19
CA ILE A 327 2.97 16.29 8.39
C ILE A 327 1.98 17.43 8.13
N SER A 328 1.13 17.27 7.12
CA SER A 328 0.18 18.31 6.69
C SER A 328 -1.30 17.90 6.79
N GLY A 329 -1.57 16.63 7.09
CA GLY A 329 -2.93 16.09 7.20
C GLY A 329 -2.95 14.66 7.72
N GLY A 330 -4.16 14.13 7.89
CA GLY A 330 -4.39 12.77 8.41
C GLY A 330 -4.37 12.66 9.93
N ALA A 331 -4.63 11.45 10.42
CA ALA A 331 -4.52 11.08 11.83
C ALA A 331 -3.21 10.32 12.05
N VAL A 332 -2.28 10.90 12.80
CA VAL A 332 -0.94 10.34 13.04
C VAL A 332 -0.75 10.07 14.53
N THR A 333 -0.39 8.85 14.87
CA THR A 333 0.10 8.46 16.19
C THR A 333 1.55 8.02 16.05
N ALA A 334 2.45 8.67 16.79
CA ALA A 334 3.88 8.37 16.75
C ALA A 334 4.40 8.12 18.18
N ASN A 335 4.71 6.87 18.50
CA ASN A 335 5.08 6.47 19.86
C ASN A 335 6.52 5.96 19.92
N GLY A 336 7.32 6.53 20.81
CA GLY A 336 8.65 6.00 21.13
C GLY A 336 8.57 4.72 21.97
N GLY A 337 9.40 3.74 21.62
CA GLY A 337 9.59 2.49 22.36
C GLY A 337 10.34 2.71 23.68
N SER A 338 10.15 1.79 24.62
CA SER A 338 10.79 1.88 25.94
C SER A 338 12.10 1.11 26.00
N GLY A 339 13.11 1.63 26.70
CA GLY A 339 14.41 1.01 26.87
C GLY A 339 14.89 1.03 28.32
N ASN A 340 16.03 0.38 28.59
CA ASN A 340 16.61 0.34 29.94
C ASN A 340 17.32 1.64 30.32
N SER A 341 18.01 2.27 29.37
CA SER A 341 18.84 3.47 29.59
C SER A 341 18.28 4.71 28.87
N SER A 342 17.57 4.51 27.77
CA SER A 342 16.91 5.58 27.01
C SER A 342 15.76 4.99 26.18
N GLY A 343 14.59 5.60 26.25
CA GLY A 343 13.49 5.36 25.34
C GLY A 343 13.66 6.12 24.04
N GLY A 344 12.91 5.71 23.02
CA GLY A 344 12.83 6.43 21.76
C GLY A 344 11.92 7.65 21.85
N ASN A 345 11.96 8.46 20.80
CA ASN A 345 11.09 9.62 20.66
C ASN A 345 9.81 9.23 19.94
N GLY A 346 8.73 9.98 20.14
CA GLY A 346 7.53 9.86 19.29
C GLY A 346 7.89 10.19 17.85
N ILE A 347 8.37 11.41 17.62
CA ILE A 347 8.97 11.85 16.36
C ILE A 347 10.37 12.38 16.63
N TYR A 348 11.35 11.95 15.85
CA TYR A 348 12.71 12.47 15.84
C TYR A 348 13.12 12.92 14.45
N SER A 349 13.56 14.17 14.33
CA SER A 349 14.23 14.69 13.15
C SER A 349 15.58 15.31 13.51
N ARG A 350 16.61 15.00 12.71
CA ARG A 350 17.88 15.76 12.74
C ARG A 350 17.75 17.15 12.11
N ASN A 351 16.68 17.39 11.37
CA ASN A 351 16.35 18.65 10.73
C ASN A 351 15.07 19.21 11.36
N ASP A 352 14.21 19.83 10.55
CA ASP A 352 12.98 20.44 11.01
C ASP A 352 11.83 19.43 11.01
N ILE A 353 10.91 19.61 11.96
CA ILE A 353 9.61 18.96 12.01
C ILE A 353 8.59 20.02 11.57
N ASP A 354 8.11 19.91 10.33
CA ASP A 354 7.14 20.85 9.75
C ASP A 354 5.73 20.28 9.87
N LEU A 355 4.95 20.87 10.78
CA LEU A 355 3.56 20.52 11.03
C LEU A 355 2.67 21.65 10.48
N SER A 356 1.72 21.31 9.62
CA SER A 356 0.84 22.29 8.95
C SER A 356 -0.53 21.70 8.60
N GLY A 357 -1.42 22.51 8.04
CA GLY A 357 -2.69 22.02 7.51
C GLY A 357 -3.62 21.44 8.58
N SER A 358 -4.55 20.57 8.19
CA SER A 358 -5.63 20.06 9.06
C SER A 358 -5.32 18.64 9.56
N LEU A 359 -4.29 18.51 10.40
CA LEU A 359 -3.80 17.23 10.92
C LEU A 359 -4.33 16.92 12.33
N GLU A 360 -4.43 15.63 12.69
CA GLU A 360 -4.54 15.17 14.08
C GLU A 360 -3.29 14.35 14.44
N LEU A 361 -2.39 14.90 15.24
CA LEU A 361 -1.14 14.27 15.65
C LEU A 361 -1.14 14.00 17.15
N THR A 362 -0.83 12.77 17.54
CA THR A 362 -0.43 12.39 18.89
C THR A 362 0.99 11.84 18.86
N ALA A 363 1.91 12.49 19.56
CA ALA A 363 3.29 12.03 19.70
C ALA A 363 3.59 11.70 21.16
N LYS A 364 4.11 10.50 21.41
CA LYS A 364 4.40 10.00 22.76
C LYS A 364 5.88 9.67 22.93
N ALA A 365 6.48 10.19 24.00
CA ALA A 365 7.82 9.82 24.43
C ALA A 365 7.93 8.35 24.88
N GLY A 366 9.05 7.70 24.60
CA GLY A 366 9.42 6.40 25.19
C GLY A 366 10.13 6.55 26.54
N SER A 367 9.99 5.56 27.41
CA SER A 367 10.67 5.56 28.72
C SER A 367 12.05 4.91 28.65
N PRO A 368 13.06 5.37 29.42
CA PRO A 368 13.14 6.66 30.09
C PRO A 368 13.67 7.75 29.15
N ASN A 369 13.36 9.02 29.41
CA ASN A 369 13.99 10.19 28.76
C ASN A 369 13.74 10.38 27.25
N GLY A 370 12.83 9.62 26.63
CA GLY A 370 12.38 9.92 25.28
C GLY A 370 11.67 11.28 25.22
N LYS A 371 11.55 11.82 24.01
CA LYS A 371 10.81 13.07 23.74
C LYS A 371 9.58 12.79 22.90
N ALA A 372 8.54 13.61 23.01
CA ALA A 372 7.40 13.46 22.12
C ALA A 372 7.78 13.92 20.70
N LEU A 373 8.35 15.11 20.58
CA LEU A 373 8.73 15.76 19.32
C LEU A 373 10.17 16.27 19.43
N SER A 374 11.13 15.46 19.03
CA SER A 374 12.56 15.77 19.08
C SER A 374 13.06 16.39 17.77
N GLN A 375 13.17 17.71 17.72
CA GLN A 375 13.73 18.45 16.61
C GLN A 375 15.18 18.83 16.92
N LYS A 376 16.14 18.39 16.10
CA LYS A 376 17.59 18.67 16.30
C LYS A 376 18.06 18.31 17.73
N GLY A 377 17.44 17.30 18.33
CA GLY A 377 17.74 16.82 19.68
C GLY A 377 17.08 17.61 20.82
N SER A 378 16.28 18.65 20.53
CA SER A 378 15.51 19.43 21.51
C SER A 378 14.02 19.12 21.40
N GLU A 379 13.25 19.30 22.48
CA GLU A 379 11.78 19.20 22.37
C GLU A 379 11.29 20.37 21.51
N LEU A 380 10.39 20.11 20.57
CA LEU A 380 9.78 21.13 19.74
C LEU A 380 8.82 21.98 20.60
N ASP A 381 9.02 23.30 20.57
CA ASP A 381 8.08 24.26 21.13
C ASP A 381 6.87 24.40 20.20
N LEU A 382 5.70 23.92 20.63
CA LEU A 382 4.50 23.91 19.80
C LEU A 382 4.01 25.32 19.46
N ASP A 383 4.28 26.34 20.28
CA ASP A 383 3.85 27.72 20.00
C ASP A 383 4.49 28.25 18.70
N THR A 384 5.65 27.73 18.31
CA THR A 384 6.37 28.12 17.09
C THR A 384 5.71 27.67 15.79
N ILE A 385 4.76 26.72 15.86
CA ILE A 385 4.07 26.14 14.69
C ILE A 385 2.59 26.49 14.62
N LYS A 386 2.05 27.17 15.65
CA LYS A 386 0.62 27.44 15.79
C LYS A 386 0.00 28.12 14.57
N ASP A 387 0.72 29.07 13.98
CA ASP A 387 0.25 29.85 12.82
C ASP A 387 0.28 29.07 11.50
N LYS A 388 0.90 27.88 11.47
CA LYS A 388 0.95 26.99 10.29
C LYS A 388 -0.20 25.99 10.26
N LEU A 389 -0.86 25.78 11.39
CA LEU A 389 -1.91 24.78 11.55
C LEU A 389 -3.25 25.35 11.06
N GLY A 390 -3.97 24.51 10.31
CA GLY A 390 -5.27 24.85 9.74
C GLY A 390 -6.43 24.63 10.72
N PRO A 391 -7.62 25.12 10.36
CA PRO A 391 -8.88 24.84 11.04
C PRO A 391 -9.08 23.37 11.42
N GLY A 392 -9.38 23.08 12.70
CA GLY A 392 -9.64 21.73 13.17
C GLY A 392 -8.40 20.87 13.42
N ALA A 393 -7.18 21.40 13.22
CA ALA A 393 -5.95 20.70 13.54
C ALA A 393 -5.78 20.48 15.05
N LYS A 394 -5.11 19.39 15.43
CA LYS A 394 -4.83 19.05 16.82
C LYS A 394 -3.47 18.37 16.92
N VAL A 395 -2.56 18.97 17.68
CA VAL A 395 -1.24 18.37 18.00
C VAL A 395 -1.18 18.12 19.49
N THR A 396 -0.90 16.89 19.90
CA THR A 396 -0.78 16.49 21.30
C THR A 396 0.56 15.81 21.54
N ALA A 397 1.34 16.32 22.48
CA ALA A 397 2.58 15.72 22.95
C ALA A 397 2.35 15.12 24.34
N THR A 398 2.76 13.87 24.54
CA THR A 398 2.65 13.18 25.83
C THR A 398 3.99 12.64 26.31
N ASP A 399 4.18 12.62 27.63
CA ASP A 399 5.30 11.90 28.24
C ASP A 399 5.12 10.37 28.14
N ALA A 400 6.08 9.63 28.69
CA ALA A 400 6.10 8.18 28.62
C ALA A 400 4.94 7.49 29.37
N ASP A 401 4.40 8.13 30.41
CA ASP A 401 3.23 7.63 31.14
C ASP A 401 1.92 7.97 30.42
N GLY A 402 1.98 8.75 29.34
CA GLY A 402 0.83 9.18 28.54
C GLY A 402 0.15 10.44 29.07
N LYS A 403 0.80 11.16 29.99
CA LYS A 403 0.29 12.46 30.44
C LYS A 403 0.63 13.52 29.39
N VAL A 404 -0.36 14.36 29.08
CA VAL A 404 -0.18 15.49 28.16
C VAL A 404 0.83 16.48 28.75
N ILE A 405 1.89 16.74 27.98
CA ILE A 405 2.92 17.73 28.32
C ILE A 405 2.72 19.04 27.56
N ASP A 406 2.20 18.97 26.34
CA ASP A 406 1.86 20.13 25.52
C ASP A 406 0.77 19.76 24.51
N GLN A 407 -0.07 20.73 24.14
CA GLN A 407 -1.16 20.52 23.20
C GLN A 407 -1.60 21.82 22.51
N ILE A 408 -1.80 21.76 21.19
CA ILE A 408 -2.45 22.81 20.41
C ILE A 408 -3.72 22.25 19.77
N PRO A 409 -4.91 22.60 20.31
CA PRO A 409 -6.17 22.42 19.61
C PRO A 409 -6.52 23.68 18.81
N ILE A 410 -6.72 23.55 17.49
CA ILE A 410 -7.33 24.59 16.66
C ILE A 410 -8.82 24.27 16.50
N PRO A 411 -9.73 25.12 17.00
CA PRO A 411 -11.15 24.92 16.82
C PRO A 411 -11.51 24.77 15.36
N ARG A 412 -12.46 23.88 15.07
CA ARG A 412 -13.17 23.98 13.79
C ARG A 412 -13.98 25.28 13.81
N PRO A 413 -14.02 26.05 12.71
CA PRO A 413 -14.90 27.20 12.58
C PRO A 413 -16.29 26.75 12.98
N VAL A 414 -16.85 27.43 13.98
CA VAL A 414 -18.20 27.16 14.41
C VAL A 414 -19.09 27.52 13.22
N GLU A 415 -19.83 26.56 12.68
CA GLU A 415 -20.91 26.90 11.75
C GLU A 415 -21.82 27.91 12.45
N PRO A 416 -22.17 29.05 11.82
CA PRO A 416 -22.98 30.05 12.48
C PRO A 416 -24.30 29.41 12.94
N GLU A 417 -24.61 29.55 14.23
CA GLU A 417 -25.89 29.13 14.76
C GLU A 417 -27.00 30.00 14.12
N GLU A 418 -27.84 29.37 13.31
CA GLU A 418 -29.14 29.92 12.92
C GLU A 418 -29.95 30.18 14.19
N SER A 419 -30.09 31.44 14.56
CA SER A 419 -30.91 31.89 15.68
C SER A 419 -32.38 31.53 15.41
N SER A 420 -32.85 30.40 15.95
CA SER A 420 -34.27 30.03 15.91
C SER A 420 -34.99 30.58 17.14
N SER A 421 -35.76 31.63 16.91
CA SER A 421 -36.77 32.11 17.86
C SER A 421 -37.86 31.04 18.02
N SER A 422 -38.16 30.73 19.28
CA SER A 422 -39.15 29.77 19.77
C SER A 422 -40.59 30.04 19.32
N SER A 423 -41.29 29.00 18.84
CA SER A 423 -42.72 28.81 19.10
C SER A 423 -43.16 27.35 18.87
N ASP A 424 -43.45 26.66 19.98
CA ASP A 424 -44.45 25.62 20.23
C ASP A 424 -44.70 24.47 19.23
N GLY A 425 -44.31 23.26 19.67
CA GLY A 425 -45.24 22.13 19.77
C GLY A 425 -45.32 21.14 18.60
N GLY A 426 -44.92 19.89 18.84
CA GLY A 426 -45.43 18.73 18.08
C GLY A 426 -44.38 17.66 17.78
N SER A 427 -44.63 16.44 18.27
CA SER A 427 -43.80 15.25 18.08
C SER A 427 -43.67 14.77 16.63
N ALA A 428 -42.51 14.18 16.32
CA ALA A 428 -42.27 12.98 15.50
C ALA A 428 -41.27 13.11 14.32
N ALA A 429 -40.47 12.04 14.19
CA ALA A 429 -39.66 11.58 13.05
C ALA A 429 -38.20 12.07 12.92
N PRO A 430 -37.25 11.16 12.56
CA PRO A 430 -35.84 11.49 12.36
C PRO A 430 -35.66 12.32 11.09
N SER A 431 -34.92 13.43 11.21
CA SER A 431 -34.69 14.41 10.15
C SER A 431 -33.98 13.79 8.94
N ALA A 432 -34.65 13.88 7.79
CA ALA A 432 -34.12 13.55 6.47
C ALA A 432 -33.07 14.59 6.00
N PRO A 433 -32.12 14.23 5.12
CA PRO A 433 -31.26 15.17 4.42
C PRO A 433 -32.01 15.72 3.19
N ALA A 434 -31.90 17.01 2.85
CA ALA A 434 -32.01 17.50 1.46
C ALA A 434 -32.00 19.03 1.34
N PHE A 435 -30.98 19.58 0.68
CA PHE A 435 -31.26 20.48 -0.45
C PHE A 435 -31.40 19.56 -1.69
N SER A 436 -32.61 19.10 -1.98
CA SER A 436 -32.89 18.37 -3.21
C SER A 436 -33.23 19.37 -4.31
N LEU A 437 -32.21 19.95 -4.92
CA LEU A 437 -32.36 20.82 -6.08
C LEU A 437 -32.87 20.00 -7.29
N PRO A 438 -34.09 20.28 -7.80
CA PRO A 438 -34.59 19.62 -9.00
C PRO A 438 -33.66 19.92 -10.17
N GLY A 439 -33.14 18.88 -10.83
CA GLY A 439 -32.23 19.02 -11.96
C GLY A 439 -30.74 19.03 -11.62
N LEU A 440 -30.35 18.86 -10.34
CA LEU A 440 -28.99 18.57 -9.92
C LEU A 440 -28.83 17.06 -9.66
N THR A 441 -27.86 16.43 -10.32
CA THR A 441 -27.49 15.05 -10.05
C THR A 441 -25.98 14.89 -9.93
N VAL A 442 -25.56 13.90 -9.15
CA VAL A 442 -24.17 13.47 -9.07
C VAL A 442 -24.12 12.03 -9.51
N THR A 443 -23.22 11.70 -10.44
CA THR A 443 -23.02 10.35 -10.95
C THR A 443 -21.60 9.84 -10.69
N ASP A 444 -21.44 8.53 -10.55
CA ASP A 444 -20.13 7.87 -10.53
C ASP A 444 -19.53 7.70 -11.95
N LYS A 445 -18.40 7.00 -12.03
CA LYS A 445 -17.69 6.70 -13.30
C LYS A 445 -18.53 5.89 -14.30
N ASP A 446 -19.51 5.14 -13.82
CA ASP A 446 -20.38 4.27 -14.63
C ASP A 446 -21.70 4.99 -14.99
N GLY A 447 -21.84 6.25 -14.58
CA GLY A 447 -23.03 7.07 -14.82
C GLY A 447 -24.18 6.77 -13.84
N GLN A 448 -23.96 5.98 -12.79
CA GLN A 448 -25.00 5.72 -11.79
C GLN A 448 -25.12 6.89 -10.82
N ARG A 449 -26.35 7.23 -10.44
CA ARG A 449 -26.62 8.30 -9.48
C ARG A 449 -26.11 7.90 -8.10
N ILE A 450 -25.33 8.78 -7.50
CA ILE A 450 -24.76 8.59 -6.15
C ILE A 450 -25.23 9.69 -5.20
N SER A 451 -25.18 9.39 -3.90
CA SER A 451 -25.48 10.36 -2.85
C SER A 451 -24.39 11.43 -2.76
N TYR A 452 -24.80 12.64 -2.42
CA TYR A 452 -23.92 13.78 -2.17
C TYR A 452 -24.44 14.56 -0.96
N THR A 453 -23.58 15.40 -0.38
CA THR A 453 -24.00 16.44 0.55
C THR A 453 -23.88 17.80 -0.14
N SER A 454 -24.77 18.72 0.21
CA SER A 454 -24.73 20.08 -0.31
C SER A 454 -24.92 21.09 0.82
N THR A 455 -24.09 22.12 0.84
CA THR A 455 -24.14 23.19 1.82
C THR A 455 -24.08 24.53 1.09
N GLN A 456 -25.00 25.43 1.40
CA GLN A 456 -24.95 26.81 0.93
C GLN A 456 -24.25 27.67 2.00
N SER A 457 -23.27 28.45 1.59
CA SER A 457 -22.62 29.46 2.44
C SER A 457 -22.55 30.78 1.69
N GLY A 458 -23.35 31.75 2.13
CA GLY A 458 -23.56 33.01 1.39
C GLY A 458 -24.07 32.74 -0.03
N ASN A 459 -23.37 33.30 -1.02
CA ASN A 459 -23.70 33.19 -2.45
C ASN A 459 -23.03 31.96 -3.11
N THR A 460 -22.50 31.02 -2.33
CA THR A 460 -21.80 29.83 -2.81
C THR A 460 -22.52 28.55 -2.42
N LEU A 461 -22.84 27.70 -3.39
CA LEU A 461 -23.34 26.35 -3.17
C LEU A 461 -22.20 25.34 -3.29
N THR A 462 -21.89 24.62 -2.23
CA THR A 462 -20.86 23.57 -2.23
C THR A 462 -21.51 22.20 -2.27
N VAL A 463 -21.08 21.34 -3.20
CA VAL A 463 -21.53 19.95 -3.38
C VAL A 463 -20.34 19.02 -3.15
N CYS A 464 -20.42 18.20 -2.10
CA CYS A 464 -19.33 17.32 -1.68
C CYS A 464 -19.69 15.84 -1.91
N VAL A 465 -18.69 15.09 -2.37
CA VAL A 465 -18.81 13.66 -2.68
C VAL A 465 -17.59 12.92 -2.17
N GLY A 466 -17.80 11.90 -1.32
CA GLY A 466 -16.74 11.03 -0.79
C GLY A 466 -16.20 10.01 -1.81
N ARG A 467 -15.98 10.43 -3.06
CA ARG A 467 -15.45 9.60 -4.15
C ARG A 467 -14.25 10.29 -4.80
N LEU A 468 -13.34 9.50 -5.38
CA LEU A 468 -12.18 10.00 -6.16
C LEU A 468 -12.56 10.46 -7.57
N THR A 469 -13.62 9.88 -8.14
CA THR A 469 -14.15 10.24 -9.45
C THR A 469 -15.66 10.39 -9.33
N ALA A 470 -16.18 11.53 -9.76
CA ALA A 470 -17.61 11.80 -9.81
C ALA A 470 -17.89 12.91 -10.83
N SER A 471 -19.11 12.92 -11.35
CA SER A 471 -19.60 13.98 -12.24
C SER A 471 -20.75 14.71 -11.59
N PHE A 472 -20.62 16.02 -11.45
CA PHE A 472 -21.69 16.94 -11.12
C PHE A 472 -22.42 17.32 -12.41
N ARG A 473 -23.75 17.22 -12.39
CA ARG A 473 -24.62 17.50 -13.52
C ARG A 473 -25.73 18.45 -13.10
N ILE A 474 -25.90 19.54 -13.85
CA ILE A 474 -26.96 20.51 -13.60
C ILE A 474 -27.51 21.08 -14.90
N SER A 475 -28.84 21.16 -15.00
CA SER A 475 -29.51 21.83 -16.12
C SER A 475 -29.37 23.35 -16.04
N LEU A 476 -29.34 24.04 -17.19
CA LEU A 476 -29.32 25.51 -17.20
C LEU A 476 -30.58 26.14 -16.57
N ALA A 477 -31.73 25.47 -16.64
CA ALA A 477 -32.93 25.89 -15.92
C ALA A 477 -32.72 25.92 -14.39
N ALA A 478 -32.08 24.89 -13.84
CA ALA A 478 -31.72 24.82 -12.43
C ALA A 478 -30.65 25.87 -12.06
N LEU A 479 -29.70 26.17 -12.95
CA LEU A 479 -28.74 27.26 -12.74
C LEU A 479 -29.43 28.64 -12.67
N ARG A 480 -30.45 28.91 -13.49
CA ARG A 480 -31.22 30.16 -13.41
C ARG A 480 -31.99 30.29 -12.10
N GLN A 481 -32.51 29.16 -11.60
CA GLN A 481 -33.17 29.11 -10.30
C GLN A 481 -32.16 29.42 -9.18
N LEU A 482 -30.98 28.78 -9.20
CA LEU A 482 -29.91 29.06 -8.25
C LEU A 482 -29.52 30.55 -8.26
N ARG A 483 -29.41 31.15 -9.45
CA ARG A 483 -29.12 32.59 -9.56
C ARG A 483 -30.24 33.46 -8.97
N ALA A 484 -31.50 33.11 -9.21
CA ALA A 484 -32.65 33.82 -8.64
C ALA A 484 -32.71 33.70 -7.10
N GLU A 485 -32.16 32.60 -6.55
CA GLU A 485 -32.00 32.34 -5.12
C GLU A 485 -30.73 33.00 -4.53
N GLY A 486 -29.97 33.77 -5.34
CA GLY A 486 -28.79 34.52 -4.90
C GLY A 486 -27.48 33.72 -4.90
N ILE A 487 -27.45 32.53 -5.49
CA ILE A 487 -26.22 31.76 -5.69
C ILE A 487 -25.48 32.30 -6.91
N GLU A 488 -24.25 32.74 -6.68
CA GLU A 488 -23.34 33.25 -7.70
C GLU A 488 -22.31 32.20 -8.11
N THR A 489 -21.92 31.30 -7.20
CA THR A 489 -20.91 30.26 -7.48
C THR A 489 -21.30 28.88 -6.99
N ILE A 490 -20.84 27.86 -7.69
CA ILE A 490 -21.00 26.45 -7.32
C ILE A 490 -19.63 25.83 -7.16
N THR A 491 -19.36 25.21 -6.02
CA THR A 491 -18.14 24.44 -5.77
C THR A 491 -18.46 22.96 -5.74
N PHE A 492 -17.89 22.19 -6.66
CA PHE A 492 -17.98 20.73 -6.63
C PHE A 492 -16.69 20.16 -6.05
N GLN A 493 -16.82 19.28 -5.06
CA GLN A 493 -15.69 18.72 -4.33
C GLN A 493 -15.76 17.20 -4.28
N THR A 494 -14.73 16.57 -4.84
CA THR A 494 -14.38 15.16 -4.63
C THR A 494 -13.23 15.08 -3.63
N VAL A 495 -12.86 13.88 -3.20
CA VAL A 495 -11.81 13.68 -2.18
C VAL A 495 -10.48 14.36 -2.55
N LEU A 496 -10.13 14.41 -3.84
CA LEU A 496 -8.84 14.91 -4.33
C LEU A 496 -8.92 16.16 -5.22
N CYS A 497 -10.13 16.66 -5.53
CA CYS A 497 -10.28 17.79 -6.44
C CYS A 497 -11.46 18.66 -6.02
N SER A 498 -11.25 19.98 -6.10
CA SER A 498 -12.25 20.99 -5.82
C SER A 498 -12.24 22.00 -6.96
N THR A 499 -13.39 22.17 -7.62
CA THR A 499 -13.55 23.14 -8.71
C THR A 499 -14.71 24.06 -8.39
N THR A 500 -14.47 25.37 -8.48
CA THR A 500 -15.49 26.41 -8.29
C THR A 500 -15.83 27.02 -9.65
N LEU A 501 -17.12 27.11 -9.96
CA LEU A 501 -17.66 27.63 -11.21
C LEU A 501 -18.60 28.80 -10.92
N SER A 502 -18.56 29.83 -11.76
CA SER A 502 -19.54 30.93 -11.73
C SER A 502 -20.84 30.51 -12.41
N VAL A 503 -21.97 30.78 -11.75
CA VAL A 503 -23.31 30.48 -12.30
C VAL A 503 -23.56 31.30 -13.57
N ASP A 504 -23.15 32.57 -13.60
CA ASP A 504 -23.33 33.43 -14.77
C ASP A 504 -22.46 33.01 -15.96
N GLU A 505 -21.24 32.51 -15.71
CA GLU A 505 -20.39 31.97 -16.77
C GLU A 505 -20.99 30.70 -17.37
N LEU A 506 -21.49 29.78 -16.53
CA LEU A 506 -22.15 28.56 -16.99
C LEU A 506 -23.41 28.86 -17.81
N LEU A 507 -24.20 29.85 -17.40
CA LEU A 507 -25.39 30.29 -18.14
C LEU A 507 -25.04 30.94 -19.50
N ALA A 508 -23.86 31.56 -19.63
CA ALA A 508 -23.40 32.17 -20.87
C ALA A 508 -22.86 31.15 -21.89
N MET A 509 -22.55 29.93 -21.47
CA MET A 509 -21.90 28.90 -22.30
C MET A 509 -22.87 27.98 -23.06
N GLY A 510 -24.18 27.99 -22.78
CA GLY A 510 -25.14 27.01 -23.31
C GLY A 510 -26.50 27.58 -23.74
N GLY A 511 -27.24 26.80 -24.54
CA GLY A 511 -28.63 27.09 -24.94
C GLY A 511 -29.66 26.73 -23.86
N GLU A 512 -30.94 27.02 -24.09
CA GLU A 512 -32.00 26.91 -23.06
C GLU A 512 -32.16 25.49 -22.47
N ASP A 513 -31.82 24.45 -23.25
CA ASP A 513 -31.92 23.03 -22.89
C ASP A 513 -30.57 22.35 -22.54
N ALA A 514 -29.48 23.11 -22.45
CA ALA A 514 -28.15 22.53 -22.22
C ALA A 514 -27.95 22.01 -20.79
N GLU A 515 -27.08 21.01 -20.64
CA GLU A 515 -26.62 20.46 -19.36
C GLU A 515 -25.14 20.84 -19.14
N ALA A 516 -24.83 21.34 -17.95
CA ALA A 516 -23.46 21.51 -17.49
C ALA A 516 -23.00 20.26 -16.74
N VAL A 517 -21.93 19.64 -17.20
CA VAL A 517 -21.33 18.44 -16.61
C VAL A 517 -19.89 18.74 -16.22
N LEU A 518 -19.63 18.81 -14.92
CA LEU A 518 -18.29 18.91 -14.36
C LEU A 518 -17.86 17.54 -13.84
N THR A 519 -16.82 16.96 -14.44
CA THR A 519 -16.28 15.66 -14.05
C THR A 519 -14.92 15.82 -13.39
N HIS A 520 -14.79 15.30 -12.18
CA HIS A 520 -13.52 15.13 -11.51
C HIS A 520 -13.02 13.70 -11.70
N ARG A 521 -11.75 13.53 -12.07
CA ARG A 521 -11.03 12.25 -12.11
C ARG A 521 -9.73 12.42 -11.35
N PHE A 522 -9.71 11.94 -10.10
CA PHE A 522 -8.60 12.19 -9.18
C PHE A 522 -8.39 13.70 -8.99
N THR A 523 -7.25 14.24 -9.42
CA THR A 523 -6.92 15.67 -9.35
C THR A 523 -7.38 16.47 -10.57
N ASP A 524 -7.74 15.78 -11.67
CA ASP A 524 -8.12 16.44 -12.93
C ASP A 524 -9.60 16.81 -12.92
N SER A 525 -9.92 17.98 -13.50
CA SER A 525 -11.29 18.43 -13.73
C SER A 525 -11.54 18.72 -15.21
N SER A 526 -12.76 18.43 -15.67
CA SER A 526 -13.22 18.71 -17.03
C SER A 526 -14.66 19.18 -17.00
N LEU A 527 -14.94 20.30 -17.66
CA LEU A 527 -16.27 20.87 -17.77
C LEU A 527 -16.74 20.78 -19.22
N THR A 528 -17.93 20.23 -19.42
CA THR A 528 -18.64 20.25 -20.70
C THR A 528 -19.98 20.94 -20.48
N VAL A 529 -20.34 21.85 -21.39
CA VAL A 529 -21.68 22.46 -21.45
C VAL A 529 -22.22 22.14 -22.84
N GLY A 530 -23.34 21.41 -22.92
CA GLY A 530 -23.83 20.86 -24.19
C GLY A 530 -25.33 20.61 -24.21
#